data_AF-A0AAN6DKZ0-F1
#
_entry.id   AF-A0AAN6DKZ0-F1
#
_cell.length_a   1.000
_cell.length_b   1.000
_cell.length_c   1.000
_cell.angle_alpha   90.00
_cell.angle_beta   90.00
_cell.angle_gamma   90.00
#
_symmetry.space_group_name_H-M   'P 1'
#
loop_
_entity.id
_entity.type
_entity.pdbx_description
1 polymer ?
#
loop_
_entity_poly.entity_id
_entity_poly.type
_entity_poly.pdbx_seq_one_letter_code
_entity_poly.pdbx_strand_id
1 'polypeptide(L)'
;MDPPRPTLGVFGSEESNVLPEGGEGGEPSLAEEADPAADAATATSDSGLQEPSDRSRARASLACYMCQRKKIRCTGTFPCANCQRRNWSCRFDAQADGRRKANNRRTVQDLNEATEQLRRQRQMISGMLAIMKVGDRDTISHLVQRVSQTQNLGEIAEYIRTEVEKDGKLQESFLAVDWAAAGSQL
;
A
#
# COMPACT_ATOMS: atom_id res chain seq x y z
N MET A 1 13.39 26.53 18.26
CA MET A 1 13.10 25.08 18.29
C MET A 1 12.37 24.81 17.00
N ASP A 2 13.08 24.23 16.04
CA ASP A 2 12.65 24.23 14.65
C ASP A 2 12.58 22.78 14.18
N PRO A 3 11.46 22.33 13.61
CA PRO A 3 11.31 20.95 13.16
C PRO A 3 12.09 20.73 11.84
N PRO A 4 12.72 19.56 11.65
CA PRO A 4 13.44 19.26 10.42
C PRO A 4 12.48 19.06 9.23
N ARG A 5 12.85 19.59 8.06
CA ARG A 5 12.12 19.38 6.79
C ARG A 5 12.23 17.91 6.32
N PRO A 6 11.18 17.34 5.72
CA PRO A 6 11.30 16.09 4.96
C PRO A 6 12.05 16.34 3.64
N THR A 7 12.84 15.35 3.20
CA THR A 7 13.54 15.37 1.91
C THR A 7 12.69 14.68 0.84
N LEU A 8 12.49 15.35 -0.30
CA LEU A 8 11.78 14.77 -1.43
C LEU A 8 12.66 13.72 -2.12
N GLY A 9 12.21 12.46 -2.10
CA GLY A 9 12.82 11.38 -2.87
C GLY A 9 12.50 11.50 -4.35
N VAL A 10 13.52 11.47 -5.21
CA VAL A 10 13.39 11.59 -6.66
C VAL A 10 12.66 10.38 -7.25
N PHE A 11 11.71 10.62 -8.15
CA PHE A 11 11.12 9.59 -9.01
C PHE A 11 12.15 9.11 -10.04
N GLY A 12 12.66 7.89 -9.85
CA GLY A 12 13.44 7.17 -10.86
C GLY A 12 12.52 6.39 -11.79
N SER A 13 12.20 6.95 -12.94
CA SER A 13 11.61 6.24 -14.07
C SER A 13 12.68 5.41 -14.79
N GLU A 14 12.38 4.16 -15.15
CA GLU A 14 12.85 3.57 -16.40
C GLU A 14 12.04 2.32 -16.78
N GLU A 15 11.85 2.12 -18.08
CA GLU A 15 11.02 1.06 -18.67
C GLU A 15 11.89 -0.06 -19.24
N SER A 16 11.40 -1.31 -19.24
CA SER A 16 11.45 -2.25 -20.41
C SER A 16 11.24 -3.73 -20.03
N ASN A 17 10.03 -4.23 -20.31
CA ASN A 17 9.72 -5.36 -21.21
C ASN A 17 10.39 -6.78 -21.06
N VAL A 18 9.80 -7.74 -21.78
CA VAL A 18 10.25 -9.13 -22.10
C VAL A 18 9.91 -10.24 -21.08
N LEU A 19 8.87 -11.00 -21.45
CA LEU A 19 8.52 -12.39 -21.09
C LEU A 19 9.06 -13.36 -22.18
N PRO A 20 8.87 -14.70 -22.12
CA PRO A 20 8.39 -15.60 -21.04
C PRO A 20 9.54 -16.57 -20.58
N GLU A 21 9.53 -17.91 -20.35
CA GLU A 21 8.60 -19.07 -20.44
C GLU A 21 8.98 -20.19 -19.42
N GLY A 22 8.01 -21.07 -19.10
CA GLY A 22 8.20 -22.54 -18.98
C GLY A 22 8.88 -23.16 -17.74
N GLY A 23 8.67 -24.48 -17.54
CA GLY A 23 9.58 -25.34 -16.76
C GLY A 23 9.04 -25.99 -15.48
N GLU A 24 8.22 -27.03 -15.65
CA GLU A 24 7.59 -27.88 -14.62
C GLU A 24 8.53 -28.63 -13.64
N GLY A 25 7.97 -29.02 -12.47
CA GLY A 25 8.23 -30.33 -11.83
C GLY A 25 9.45 -30.49 -10.89
N GLY A 26 9.31 -31.33 -9.86
CA GLY A 26 10.45 -31.92 -9.12
C GLY A 26 10.38 -31.97 -7.59
N GLU A 27 9.47 -32.77 -7.03
CA GLU A 27 9.67 -33.46 -5.74
C GLU A 27 10.80 -34.53 -5.88
N PRO A 28 11.55 -34.93 -4.82
CA PRO A 28 10.97 -35.54 -3.62
C PRO A 28 11.61 -35.24 -2.24
N SER A 29 10.90 -35.75 -1.23
CA SER A 29 11.29 -36.45 0.02
C SER A 29 12.71 -37.08 0.10
N LEU A 30 13.24 -37.51 1.26
CA LEU A 30 12.70 -37.75 2.62
C LEU A 30 13.85 -37.73 3.68
N ALA A 31 13.50 -37.54 4.97
CA ALA A 31 14.28 -37.89 6.18
C ALA A 31 15.65 -37.17 6.41
N GLU A 32 16.26 -37.18 7.60
CA GLU A 32 15.99 -37.92 8.86
C GLU A 32 16.33 -37.06 10.12
N GLU A 33 15.94 -37.53 11.31
CA GLU A 33 15.90 -36.78 12.59
C GLU A 33 17.25 -36.76 13.36
N ALA A 34 17.51 -35.70 14.16
CA ALA A 34 18.47 -35.73 15.29
C ALA A 34 18.34 -34.52 16.26
N ASP A 35 17.57 -34.69 17.33
CA ASP A 35 17.67 -33.96 18.62
C ASP A 35 18.36 -34.88 19.66
N PRO A 36 18.74 -34.45 20.90
CA PRO A 36 18.57 -33.12 21.52
C PRO A 36 19.89 -32.56 22.14
N ALA A 37 19.76 -31.41 22.82
CA ALA A 37 20.28 -31.10 24.18
C ALA A 37 20.83 -29.67 24.28
N ALA A 38 20.53 -29.02 25.40
CA ALA A 38 21.08 -27.71 25.78
C ALA A 38 22.01 -27.87 26.98
N ASP A 39 22.97 -26.96 27.12
CA ASP A 39 23.56 -26.67 28.43
C ASP A 39 23.96 -25.20 28.56
N ALA A 40 24.22 -24.76 29.79
CA ALA A 40 24.05 -23.38 30.21
C ALA A 40 25.30 -22.49 30.18
N ALA A 41 25.02 -21.19 30.36
CA ALA A 41 25.92 -20.04 30.39
C ALA A 41 27.31 -20.24 31.02
N THR A 42 28.31 -19.58 30.44
CA THR A 42 29.43 -19.00 31.18
C THR A 42 29.69 -17.59 30.65
N ALA A 43 29.35 -16.58 31.45
CA ALA A 43 29.69 -15.20 31.15
C ALA A 43 31.11 -14.91 31.66
N THR A 44 32.02 -14.53 30.76
CA THR A 44 33.31 -13.94 31.13
C THR A 44 33.41 -12.58 30.45
N SER A 45 33.38 -11.53 31.27
CA SER A 45 33.60 -10.16 30.81
C SER A 45 35.09 -9.87 30.79
N ASP A 46 35.65 -9.64 29.60
CA ASP A 46 36.94 -8.98 29.45
C ASP A 46 36.80 -7.77 28.51
N SER A 47 37.56 -6.71 28.80
CA SER A 47 37.31 -5.35 28.29
C SER A 47 38.30 -4.94 27.19
N GLY A 48 38.19 -5.60 26.03
CA GLY A 48 38.98 -5.26 24.84
C GLY A 48 38.40 -4.08 24.06
N LEU A 49 39.17 -2.99 23.93
CA LEU A 49 38.83 -1.84 23.08
C LEU A 49 38.89 -2.25 21.59
N GLN A 50 37.77 -2.20 20.86
CA GLN A 50 37.73 -2.35 19.41
C GLN A 50 36.80 -1.31 18.77
N GLU A 51 37.16 -0.89 17.54
CA GLU A 51 36.53 0.23 16.84
C GLU A 51 35.09 -0.04 16.38
N PRO A 52 34.27 1.03 16.18
CA PRO A 52 32.92 0.94 15.62
C PRO A 52 32.94 0.63 14.11
N SER A 53 33.51 -0.51 13.73
CA SER A 53 33.55 -1.02 12.35
C SER A 53 32.26 -1.74 11.93
N ASP A 54 31.28 -1.82 12.83
CA ASP A 54 29.95 -2.39 12.55
C ASP A 54 29.10 -1.41 11.73
N ARG A 55 29.48 -1.27 10.44
CA ARG A 55 28.54 -0.93 9.37
C ARG A 55 27.47 -2.03 9.33
N SER A 56 26.47 -1.87 10.20
CA SER A 56 25.33 -2.79 10.38
C SER A 56 24.93 -3.38 9.04
N ARG A 57 25.27 -4.67 8.82
CA ARG A 57 25.10 -5.33 7.53
C ARG A 57 23.61 -5.45 7.24
N ALA A 58 23.10 -4.47 6.50
CA ALA A 58 21.70 -4.32 6.13
C ALA A 58 21.15 -5.68 5.70
N ARG A 59 20.24 -6.24 6.52
CA ARG A 59 19.78 -7.61 6.34
C ARG A 59 19.13 -7.72 4.97
N ALA A 60 19.68 -8.59 4.13
CA ALA A 60 19.25 -8.77 2.75
C ALA A 60 17.73 -9.03 2.71
N SER A 61 16.95 -8.05 2.23
CA SER A 61 15.48 -8.15 2.17
C SER A 61 15.01 -9.18 1.13
N LEU A 62 15.93 -9.61 0.26
CA LEU A 62 15.75 -10.65 -0.74
C LEU A 62 17.03 -11.50 -0.78
N ALA A 63 16.87 -12.82 -0.73
CA ALA A 63 17.96 -13.76 -1.02
C ALA A 63 18.05 -14.03 -2.53
N CYS A 64 19.23 -14.34 -3.06
CA CYS A 64 19.36 -14.75 -4.47
C CYS A 64 18.76 -16.15 -4.69
N TYR A 65 18.32 -16.43 -5.92
CA TYR A 65 17.63 -17.66 -6.32
C TYR A 65 18.36 -18.94 -5.84
N MET A 66 19.68 -19.02 -6.01
CA MET A 66 20.47 -20.18 -5.59
C MET A 66 20.55 -20.35 -4.06
N CYS A 67 20.58 -19.25 -3.29
CA CYS A 67 20.53 -19.33 -1.83
C CYS A 67 19.11 -19.68 -1.33
N GLN A 68 18.06 -19.18 -1.98
CA GLN A 68 16.67 -19.57 -1.71
C GLN A 68 16.48 -21.08 -1.95
N ARG A 69 16.80 -21.58 -3.15
CA ARG A 69 16.64 -22.99 -3.55
C ARG A 69 17.45 -23.96 -2.68
N LYS A 70 18.61 -23.52 -2.15
CA LYS A 70 19.44 -24.31 -1.23
C LYS A 70 19.15 -24.03 0.26
N LYS A 71 18.15 -23.21 0.59
CA LYS A 71 17.75 -22.83 1.97
C LYS A 71 18.93 -22.33 2.85
N ILE A 72 19.89 -21.61 2.26
CA ILE A 72 21.07 -21.05 2.97
C ILE A 72 21.03 -19.53 3.05
N ARG A 73 21.65 -18.96 4.09
CA ARG A 73 21.74 -17.51 4.29
C ARG A 73 22.49 -16.82 3.14
N CYS A 74 21.80 -15.91 2.45
CA CYS A 74 22.40 -15.04 1.43
C CYS A 74 23.12 -13.84 2.09
N THR A 75 24.14 -13.28 1.42
CA THR A 75 24.81 -12.03 1.84
C THR A 75 24.13 -10.77 1.33
N GLY A 76 23.17 -10.85 0.41
CA GLY A 76 22.51 -9.69 -0.22
C GLY A 76 23.35 -8.95 -1.26
N THR A 77 24.67 -9.13 -1.25
CA THR A 77 25.59 -8.61 -2.29
C THR A 77 25.38 -9.31 -3.63
N PHE A 78 25.72 -8.62 -4.71
CA PHE A 78 25.86 -9.20 -6.05
C PHE A 78 27.34 -9.12 -6.50
N PRO A 79 27.99 -10.25 -6.83
CA PRO A 79 27.55 -11.62 -6.56
C PRO A 79 27.44 -11.91 -5.05
N CYS A 80 26.63 -12.90 -4.68
CA CYS A 80 26.54 -13.32 -3.28
C CYS A 80 27.79 -14.13 -2.88
N ALA A 81 28.28 -14.01 -1.65
CA ALA A 81 29.55 -14.65 -1.27
C ALA A 81 29.53 -16.18 -1.40
N ASN A 82 28.37 -16.81 -1.15
CA ASN A 82 28.17 -18.25 -1.37
C ASN A 82 28.09 -18.62 -2.85
N CYS A 83 27.62 -17.70 -3.70
CA CYS A 83 27.52 -17.85 -5.14
C CYS A 83 28.93 -17.78 -5.76
N GLN A 84 29.70 -16.76 -5.38
CA GLN A 84 31.08 -16.57 -5.79
C GLN A 84 31.97 -17.76 -5.39
N ARG A 85 31.92 -18.17 -4.11
CA ARG A 85 32.75 -19.28 -3.58
C ARG A 85 32.38 -20.67 -4.15
N ARG A 86 31.20 -20.83 -4.76
CA ARG A 86 30.73 -22.10 -5.36
C ARG A 86 30.54 -22.01 -6.88
N ASN A 87 30.96 -20.90 -7.49
CA ASN A 87 30.76 -20.54 -8.90
C ASN A 87 29.32 -20.75 -9.40
N TRP A 88 28.32 -20.40 -8.59
CA TRP A 88 26.90 -20.52 -8.92
C TRP A 88 26.36 -19.24 -9.57
N SER A 89 25.42 -19.40 -10.50
CA SER A 89 24.69 -18.30 -11.14
C SER A 89 23.90 -17.47 -10.12
N CYS A 90 24.48 -16.36 -9.68
CA CYS A 90 23.81 -15.41 -8.81
C CYS A 90 22.74 -14.64 -9.60
N ARG A 91 21.47 -14.76 -9.20
CA ARG A 91 20.36 -13.94 -9.70
C ARG A 91 19.46 -13.54 -8.54
N PHE A 92 19.03 -12.29 -8.49
CA PHE A 92 18.03 -11.80 -7.54
C PHE A 92 16.76 -11.49 -8.33
N ASP A 93 15.65 -12.10 -7.95
CA ASP A 93 14.35 -11.87 -8.58
C ASP A 93 13.47 -11.04 -7.64
N ALA A 94 13.22 -9.78 -8.00
CA ALA A 94 12.38 -8.87 -7.24
C ALA A 94 10.87 -9.12 -7.44
N GLN A 95 10.47 -9.82 -8.51
CA GLN A 95 9.08 -10.18 -8.79
C GLN A 95 8.65 -11.44 -8.03
N ALA A 96 9.60 -12.32 -7.69
CA ALA A 96 9.40 -13.47 -6.81
C ALA A 96 9.11 -13.10 -5.34
N ASP A 97 9.24 -11.83 -4.93
CA ASP A 97 8.83 -11.38 -3.59
C ASP A 97 7.30 -11.31 -3.48
N GLY A 98 6.70 -12.48 -3.25
CA GLY A 98 5.26 -12.63 -3.06
C GLY A 98 4.71 -11.80 -1.89
N ARG A 99 5.55 -11.44 -0.90
CA ARG A 99 5.15 -10.55 0.21
C ARG A 99 4.97 -9.12 -0.28
N ARG A 100 5.88 -8.59 -1.11
CA ARG A 100 5.70 -7.28 -1.77
C ARG A 100 4.47 -7.28 -2.67
N LYS A 101 4.28 -8.34 -3.47
CA LYS A 101 3.14 -8.49 -4.38
C LYS A 101 1.80 -8.53 -3.63
N ALA A 102 1.73 -9.23 -2.51
CA ALA A 102 0.55 -9.27 -1.64
C ALA A 102 0.31 -7.93 -0.92
N ASN A 103 1.36 -7.26 -0.44
CA ASN A 103 1.23 -5.97 0.23
C ASN A 103 0.74 -4.87 -0.73
N ASN A 104 1.35 -4.76 -1.91
CA ASN A 104 0.93 -3.80 -2.94
C ASN A 104 -0.53 -4.02 -3.36
N ARG A 105 -0.94 -5.28 -3.57
CA ARG A 105 -2.36 -5.63 -3.85
C ARG A 105 -3.33 -5.14 -2.77
N ARG A 106 -2.98 -5.28 -1.48
CA ARG A 106 -3.78 -4.73 -0.38
C ARG A 106 -3.82 -3.21 -0.43
N THR A 107 -2.66 -2.55 -0.49
CA THR A 107 -2.59 -1.08 -0.57
C THR A 107 -3.39 -0.50 -1.74
N VAL A 108 -3.41 -1.17 -2.90
CA VAL A 108 -4.26 -0.78 -4.04
C VAL A 108 -5.75 -0.98 -3.76
N GLN A 109 -6.15 -2.05 -3.05
CA GLN A 109 -7.54 -2.25 -2.61
C GLN A 109 -7.95 -1.18 -1.59
N ASP A 110 -7.13 -0.95 -0.56
CA ASP A 110 -7.34 0.05 0.50
C ASP A 110 -7.49 1.46 -0.10
N LEU A 111 -6.61 1.83 -1.05
CA LEU A 111 -6.68 3.11 -1.77
C LEU A 111 -7.94 3.22 -2.63
N ASN A 112 -8.32 2.18 -3.37
CA ASN A 112 -9.53 2.19 -4.20
C ASN A 112 -10.78 2.38 -3.33
N GLU A 113 -10.89 1.65 -2.21
CA GLU A 113 -12.01 1.79 -1.27
C GLU A 113 -12.08 3.20 -0.68
N ALA A 114 -10.95 3.77 -0.25
CA ALA A 114 -10.87 5.14 0.24
C ALA A 114 -11.27 6.18 -0.82
N THR A 115 -10.84 6.03 -2.08
CA THR A 115 -11.22 6.95 -3.17
C THR A 115 -12.72 6.90 -3.47
N GLU A 116 -13.32 5.71 -3.43
CA GLU A 116 -14.76 5.53 -3.64
C GLU A 116 -15.58 6.04 -2.44
N GLN A 117 -15.11 5.86 -1.21
CA GLN A 117 -15.72 6.47 -0.03
C GLN A 117 -15.74 8.01 -0.13
N LEU A 118 -14.61 8.62 -0.51
CA LEU A 118 -14.51 10.06 -0.77
C LEU A 118 -15.40 10.50 -1.94
N ARG A 119 -15.52 9.69 -3.00
CA ARG A 119 -16.44 9.96 -4.12
C ARG A 119 -17.89 10.01 -3.65
N ARG A 120 -18.36 9.03 -2.88
CA ARG A 120 -19.72 9.02 -2.29
C ARG A 120 -19.95 10.26 -1.42
N GLN A 121 -19.00 10.60 -0.53
CA GLN A 121 -19.12 11.78 0.34
C GLN A 121 -19.17 13.10 -0.46
N ARG A 122 -18.33 13.25 -1.50
CA ARG A 122 -18.37 14.42 -2.39
C ARG A 122 -19.70 14.54 -3.14
N GLN A 123 -20.26 13.43 -3.63
CA GLN A 123 -21.59 13.44 -4.27
C GLN A 123 -22.68 13.92 -3.30
N MET A 124 -22.69 13.39 -2.06
CA MET A 124 -23.64 13.81 -1.02
C MET A 124 -23.58 15.32 -0.75
N ILE A 125 -22.39 15.84 -0.46
CA ILE A 125 -22.20 17.26 -0.13
C ILE A 125 -22.52 18.15 -1.34
N SER A 126 -22.13 17.74 -2.56
CA SER A 126 -22.41 18.51 -3.78
C SER A 126 -23.91 18.64 -4.04
N GLY A 127 -24.68 17.56 -3.85
CA GLY A 127 -26.13 17.58 -4.05
C GLY A 127 -26.90 18.31 -2.95
N MET A 128 -26.45 18.22 -1.69
CA MET A 128 -26.96 19.10 -0.62
C MET A 128 -26.72 20.58 -0.97
N LEU A 129 -25.51 20.93 -1.41
CA LEU A 129 -25.17 22.30 -1.81
C LEU A 129 -25.97 22.76 -3.03
N ALA A 130 -26.20 21.90 -4.02
CA ALA A 130 -27.02 22.21 -5.20
C ALA A 130 -28.47 22.53 -4.81
N ILE A 131 -29.11 21.65 -4.03
CA ILE A 131 -30.49 21.85 -3.56
C ILE A 131 -30.58 23.12 -2.71
N MET A 132 -29.64 23.37 -1.78
CA MET A 132 -29.66 24.59 -0.95
C MET A 132 -29.38 25.89 -1.71
N LYS A 133 -28.67 25.84 -2.85
CA LYS A 133 -28.35 27.03 -3.67
C LYS A 133 -29.43 27.38 -4.70
N VAL A 134 -30.05 26.38 -5.33
CA VAL A 134 -30.84 26.55 -6.56
C VAL A 134 -32.20 25.85 -6.50
N GLY A 135 -32.41 24.91 -5.58
CA GLY A 135 -33.65 24.15 -5.48
C GLY A 135 -34.87 24.97 -5.04
N ASP A 136 -36.05 24.54 -5.44
CA ASP A 136 -37.30 25.15 -5.02
C ASP A 136 -37.56 24.98 -3.52
N ARG A 137 -38.41 25.84 -2.95
CA ARG A 137 -38.70 25.86 -1.51
C ARG A 137 -39.21 24.53 -0.97
N ASP A 138 -39.97 23.79 -1.77
CA ASP A 138 -40.49 22.47 -1.37
C ASP A 138 -39.37 21.42 -1.35
N THR A 139 -38.51 21.38 -2.36
CA THR A 139 -37.33 20.50 -2.42
C THR A 139 -36.35 20.77 -1.27
N ILE A 140 -36.08 22.04 -0.96
CA ILE A 140 -35.28 22.43 0.21
C ILE A 140 -35.96 21.98 1.52
N SER A 141 -37.26 22.19 1.66
CA SER A 141 -38.00 21.81 2.87
C SER A 141 -38.04 20.29 3.06
N HIS A 142 -38.24 19.53 1.99
CA HIS A 142 -38.18 18.07 2.00
C HIS A 142 -36.76 17.54 2.30
N LEU A 143 -35.70 18.20 1.84
CA LEU A 143 -34.33 17.85 2.22
C LEU A 143 -34.11 18.06 3.72
N VAL A 144 -34.47 19.23 4.26
CA VAL A 144 -34.33 19.55 5.69
C VAL A 144 -35.19 18.63 6.57
N GLN A 145 -36.40 18.29 6.13
CA GLN A 145 -37.27 17.30 6.79
C GLN A 145 -36.59 15.93 6.89
N ARG A 146 -36.00 15.41 5.79
CA ARG A 146 -35.29 14.12 5.81
C ARG A 146 -34.03 14.16 6.67
N VAL A 147 -33.22 15.22 6.55
CA VAL A 147 -31.97 15.41 7.32
C VAL A 147 -32.22 15.54 8.83
N SER A 148 -33.39 16.05 9.25
CA SER A 148 -33.76 16.16 10.66
C SER A 148 -34.50 14.94 11.24
N GLN A 149 -35.06 14.06 10.39
CA GLN A 149 -35.89 12.93 10.83
C GLN A 149 -35.26 11.55 10.60
N THR A 150 -34.35 11.39 9.64
CA THR A 150 -33.77 10.09 9.29
C THR A 150 -32.36 9.92 9.85
N GLN A 151 -32.09 8.75 10.43
CA GLN A 151 -30.71 8.32 10.78
C GLN A 151 -30.03 7.60 9.60
N ASN A 152 -30.76 7.34 8.52
CA ASN A 152 -30.29 6.60 7.36
C ASN A 152 -29.78 7.55 6.26
N LEU A 153 -28.46 7.71 6.17
CA LEU A 153 -27.80 8.51 5.15
C LEU A 153 -28.12 8.05 3.70
N GLY A 154 -28.50 6.77 3.51
CA GLY A 154 -28.87 6.21 2.22
C GLY A 154 -30.21 6.75 1.67
N GLU A 155 -31.19 7.01 2.54
CA GLU A 155 -32.48 7.61 2.14
C GLU A 155 -32.34 9.08 1.75
N ILE A 156 -31.41 9.79 2.40
CA ILE A 156 -31.01 11.14 2.05
C ILE A 156 -30.23 11.12 0.72
N ALA A 157 -29.35 10.15 0.52
CA ALA A 157 -28.58 9.98 -0.71
C ALA A 157 -29.47 9.73 -1.93
N GLU A 158 -30.45 8.84 -1.79
CA GLU A 158 -31.38 8.52 -2.87
C GLU A 158 -32.28 9.72 -3.22
N TYR A 159 -32.72 10.47 -2.21
CA TYR A 159 -33.46 11.70 -2.44
C TYR A 159 -32.61 12.72 -3.23
N ILE A 160 -31.39 12.98 -2.76
CA ILE A 160 -30.48 13.94 -3.42
C ILE A 160 -30.22 13.53 -4.88
N ARG A 161 -29.91 12.26 -5.15
CA ARG A 161 -29.68 11.78 -6.53
C ARG A 161 -30.93 11.98 -7.39
N THR A 162 -32.08 11.51 -6.93
CA THR A 162 -33.31 11.56 -7.73
C THR A 162 -33.82 12.97 -7.98
N GLU A 163 -33.57 13.96 -7.12
CA GLU A 163 -33.91 15.36 -7.43
C GLU A 163 -32.88 16.02 -8.35
N VAL A 164 -31.58 15.79 -8.13
CA VAL A 164 -30.50 16.34 -8.98
C VAL A 164 -30.56 15.79 -10.40
N GLU A 165 -30.98 14.53 -10.59
CA GLU A 165 -31.17 13.93 -11.92
C GLU A 165 -32.44 14.44 -12.66
N LYS A 166 -33.42 15.01 -11.95
CA LYS A 166 -34.67 15.54 -12.55
C LYS A 166 -34.54 16.99 -13.02
N ASP A 167 -33.88 17.85 -12.26
CA ASP A 167 -33.73 19.27 -12.60
C ASP A 167 -32.33 19.57 -13.14
N GLY A 168 -32.27 19.99 -14.40
CA GLY A 168 -31.04 20.43 -15.06
C GLY A 168 -30.31 21.56 -14.33
N LYS A 169 -31.03 22.44 -13.60
CA LYS A 169 -30.41 23.50 -12.78
C LYS A 169 -29.71 22.93 -11.54
N LEU A 170 -30.31 21.92 -10.90
CA LEU A 170 -29.67 21.20 -9.80
C LEU A 170 -28.46 20.43 -10.29
N GLN A 171 -28.54 19.77 -11.46
CA GLN A 171 -27.40 19.09 -12.07
C GLN A 171 -26.27 20.06 -12.46
N GLU A 172 -26.58 21.23 -13.02
CA GLU A 172 -25.58 22.28 -13.30
C GLU A 172 -24.93 22.78 -12.00
N SER A 173 -25.74 23.11 -10.98
CA SER A 173 -25.23 23.55 -9.67
C SER A 173 -24.45 22.46 -8.91
N PHE A 174 -24.72 21.18 -9.18
CA PHE A 174 -24.01 20.02 -8.63
C PHE A 174 -22.63 19.85 -9.28
N LEU A 175 -22.56 19.98 -10.61
CA LEU A 175 -21.31 19.89 -11.36
C LEU A 175 -20.41 21.12 -11.13
N ALA A 176 -20.99 22.28 -10.81
CA ALA A 176 -20.28 23.51 -10.50
C ALA A 176 -19.67 23.57 -9.07
N VAL A 177 -19.70 22.48 -8.29
CA VAL A 177 -19.08 22.43 -6.96
C VAL A 177 -17.58 22.17 -7.10
N ASP A 178 -16.77 23.21 -6.91
CA ASP A 178 -15.30 23.10 -6.93
C ASP A 178 -14.77 22.32 -5.71
N TRP A 179 -14.18 21.16 -5.99
CA TRP A 179 -13.50 20.29 -5.02
C TRP A 179 -11.97 20.38 -5.06
N ALA A 180 -11.39 21.16 -5.99
CA ALA A 180 -9.95 21.37 -6.12
C ALA A 180 -9.45 22.47 -5.17
N ALA A 181 -10.23 23.55 -4.98
CA ALA A 181 -9.93 24.58 -3.99
C ALA A 181 -9.72 24.01 -2.58
N ALA A 182 -10.56 23.04 -2.18
CA ALA A 182 -10.50 22.38 -0.88
C ALA A 182 -9.25 21.50 -0.67
N GLY A 183 -8.55 21.10 -1.73
CA GLY A 183 -7.33 20.28 -1.65
C GLY A 183 -6.02 21.08 -1.65
N SER A 184 -6.08 22.41 -1.78
CA SER A 184 -4.91 23.25 -2.09
C SER A 184 -4.31 23.96 -0.86
N GLN A 185 -4.64 23.54 0.36
CA GLN A 185 -4.32 24.23 1.62
C GLN A 185 -3.81 23.30 2.75
N LEU A 186 -3.35 22.08 2.41
CA LEU A 186 -2.83 21.07 3.35
C LEU A 186 -1.50 20.51 2.85
#